data_AF-A0A8T4J7P0-F1
#
_entry.id   AF-A0A8T4J7P0-F1
#
_cell.length_a   1.000
_cell.length_b   1.000
_cell.length_c   1.000
_cell.angle_alpha   90.00
_cell.angle_beta   90.00
_cell.angle_gamma   90.00
#
_symmetry.space_group_name_H-M   'P 1'
#
loop_
_entity.id
_entity.type
_entity.pdbx_description
1 polymer ?
#
loop_
_entity_poly.entity_id
_entity_poly.type
_entity_poly.pdbx_seq_one_letter_code
_entity_poly.pdbx_strand_id
1 'polypeptide(L)'
;IEDRDIADEIEALCLHNVMQQLEHLSAHACVARRLREGSLELHGMYFDVARAQAYVLDGTGTDAPGGVVFAPVRPEHPEHPGPLEQPERLEHPEPPERPEHPGPLEAKEPR
;
A
#
# COMPACT_ATOMS: atom_id res chain seq x y z
N ILE A 1 7.76 -13.72 -27.33
CA ILE A 1 8.99 -13.83 -26.50
C ILE A 1 9.34 -12.44 -25.98
N GLU A 2 9.29 -11.40 -26.83
CA GLU A 2 9.60 -9.99 -26.51
C GLU A 2 8.89 -9.38 -25.28
N ASP A 3 7.62 -9.69 -25.01
CA ASP A 3 6.86 -9.08 -23.90
C ASP A 3 7.43 -9.44 -22.51
N ARG A 4 7.99 -10.66 -22.38
CA ARG A 4 8.62 -11.09 -21.12
C ARG A 4 9.97 -10.41 -20.91
N ASP A 5 10.77 -10.30 -21.96
CA ASP A 5 12.09 -9.66 -21.92
C ASP A 5 11.95 -8.17 -21.56
N ILE A 6 10.98 -7.47 -22.14
CA ILE A 6 10.69 -6.06 -21.82
C ILE A 6 10.22 -5.90 -20.37
N ALA A 7 9.35 -6.79 -19.89
CA ALA A 7 8.90 -6.75 -18.50
C ALA A 7 10.05 -6.96 -17.51
N ASP A 8 10.97 -7.88 -17.82
CA ASP A 8 12.14 -8.16 -16.99
C ASP A 8 13.14 -6.97 -17.03
N GLU A 9 13.31 -6.28 -18.16
CA GLU A 9 14.13 -5.06 -18.27
C GLU A 9 13.54 -3.87 -17.50
N ILE A 10 12.22 -3.65 -17.58
CA ILE A 10 11.53 -2.60 -16.82
C ILE A 10 11.62 -2.89 -15.32
N GLU A 11 11.41 -4.14 -14.91
CA GLU A 11 11.56 -4.58 -13.53
C GLU A 11 12.99 -4.30 -13.02
N ALA A 12 14.01 -4.66 -13.78
CA ALA A 12 15.40 -4.36 -13.44
C ALA A 12 15.65 -2.85 -13.26
N LEU A 13 15.09 -2.01 -14.13
CA LEU A 13 15.21 -0.55 -14.01
C LEU A 13 14.51 -0.01 -12.75
N CYS A 14 13.33 -0.55 -12.42
CA CYS A 14 12.63 -0.20 -11.18
C CYS A 14 13.43 -0.57 -9.93
N LEU A 15 14.03 -1.78 -9.89
CA LEU A 15 14.87 -2.20 -8.78
C LEU A 15 16.13 -1.33 -8.66
N HIS A 16 16.77 -0.99 -9.78
CA HIS A 16 17.91 -0.08 -9.80
C HIS A 16 17.55 1.31 -9.28
N ASN A 17 16.37 1.80 -9.65
CA ASN A 17 15.85 3.08 -9.17
C ASN A 17 15.65 3.08 -7.65
N VAL A 18 15.16 2.00 -7.06
CA VAL A 18 15.06 1.86 -5.59
C VAL A 18 16.45 1.95 -4.95
N MET A 19 17.42 1.20 -5.46
CA MET A 19 18.80 1.23 -4.94
C MET A 19 19.42 2.63 -4.98
N GLN A 20 19.33 3.31 -6.13
CA GLN A 20 19.87 4.66 -6.29
C GLN A 20 19.24 5.65 -5.32
N GLN A 21 17.92 5.57 -5.12
CA GLN A 21 17.23 6.46 -4.18
C GLN A 21 17.66 6.24 -2.73
N LEU A 22 17.90 4.98 -2.33
CA LEU A 22 18.41 4.67 -0.99
C LEU A 22 19.83 5.17 -0.81
N GLU A 23 20.69 5.00 -1.82
CA GLU A 23 22.05 5.52 -1.81
C GLU A 23 22.04 7.04 -1.66
N HIS A 24 21.30 7.76 -2.51
CA HIS A 24 21.17 9.21 -2.42
C HIS A 24 20.63 9.67 -1.06
N LEU A 25 19.65 8.96 -0.50
CA LEU A 25 19.08 9.31 0.80
C LEU A 25 20.10 9.08 1.92
N SER A 26 20.83 7.96 1.90
CA SER A 26 21.87 7.64 2.88
C SER A 26 23.06 8.61 2.84
N ALA A 27 23.37 9.16 1.67
CA ALA A 27 24.43 10.16 1.49
C ALA A 27 24.06 11.53 2.08
N HIS A 28 22.78 11.79 2.31
CA HIS A 28 22.32 13.06 2.86
C HIS A 28 22.68 13.19 4.34
N ALA A 29 23.34 14.30 4.73
CA ALA A 29 23.96 14.47 6.05
C ALA A 29 23.01 14.23 7.24
N CYS A 30 21.74 14.65 7.15
CA CYS A 30 20.78 14.45 8.23
C CYS A 30 20.35 12.98 8.39
N VAL A 31 20.27 12.24 7.28
CA VAL A 31 19.92 10.81 7.25
C VAL A 31 21.11 10.01 7.72
N ALA A 32 22.30 10.26 7.15
CA ALA A 32 23.55 9.64 7.56
C ALA A 32 23.78 9.77 9.08
N ARG A 33 23.50 10.95 9.64
CA ARG A 33 23.58 11.16 11.10
C ARG A 33 22.62 10.25 11.86
N ARG A 34 21.34 10.22 11.48
CA ARG A 34 20.33 9.41 12.18
C ARG A 34 20.55 7.91 12.03
N LEU A 35 21.01 7.47 10.86
CA LEU A 35 21.43 6.08 10.61
C LEU A 35 22.57 5.69 11.56
N ARG A 36 23.61 6.52 11.70
CA ARG A 36 24.71 6.27 12.66
C ARG A 36 24.25 6.27 14.12
N GLU A 37 23.27 7.10 14.45
CA GLU A 37 22.68 7.16 15.79
C GLU A 37 21.73 5.97 16.08
N GLY A 38 21.42 5.14 15.07
CA GLY A 38 20.44 4.05 15.20
C GLY A 38 19.00 4.53 15.41
N SER A 39 18.74 5.82 15.21
CA SER A 39 17.39 6.42 15.36
C SER A 39 16.57 6.37 14.07
N LEU A 40 17.17 5.85 13.00
CA LEU A 40 16.56 5.69 11.69
C LEU A 40 17.08 4.40 11.08
N GLU A 41 16.18 3.68 10.42
CA GLU A 41 16.50 2.59 9.51
C GLU A 41 15.99 2.97 8.12
N LEU A 42 16.68 2.49 7.10
CA LEU A 42 16.32 2.75 5.72
C LEU A 42 16.09 1.43 5.00
N HIS A 43 14.86 1.25 4.50
CA HIS A 43 14.39 0.02 3.86
C HIS A 43 14.03 0.30 2.41
N GLY A 44 14.50 -0.55 1.49
CA GLY A 44 14.11 -0.55 0.10
C GLY A 44 12.91 -1.46 -0.14
N MET A 45 11.90 -0.99 -0.87
CA MET A 45 10.74 -1.80 -1.24
C MET A 45 10.37 -1.58 -2.71
N TYR A 46 10.05 -2.66 -3.41
CA TYR A 46 9.50 -2.66 -4.75
C TYR A 46 8.17 -3.43 -4.74
N PHE A 47 7.15 -2.91 -5.42
CA PHE A 47 5.84 -3.56 -5.50
C PHE A 47 5.48 -3.82 -6.96
N ASP A 48 5.35 -5.10 -7.30
CA ASP A 48 4.82 -5.52 -8.58
C ASP A 48 3.30 -5.53 -8.51
N VAL A 49 2.68 -4.56 -9.18
CA VAL A 49 1.22 -4.39 -9.22
C VAL A 49 0.53 -5.52 -9.99
N ALA A 50 1.14 -6.02 -11.06
CA ALA A 50 0.54 -7.07 -11.88
C ALA A 50 0.48 -8.40 -11.12
N ARG A 51 1.49 -8.67 -10.28
CA ARG A 51 1.56 -9.86 -9.43
C ARG A 51 0.99 -9.66 -8.02
N ALA A 52 0.66 -8.42 -7.65
CA ALA A 52 0.31 -8.02 -6.28
C ALA A 52 1.35 -8.50 -5.24
N GLN A 53 2.63 -8.40 -5.58
CA GLN A 53 3.74 -8.93 -4.78
C GLN A 53 4.68 -7.80 -4.37
N ALA A 54 4.97 -7.71 -3.07
CA ALA A 54 6.00 -6.82 -2.54
C ALA A 54 7.34 -7.54 -2.44
N TYR A 55 8.43 -6.82 -2.69
CA TYR A 55 9.80 -7.26 -2.51
C TYR A 55 10.53 -6.23 -1.65
N VAL A 56 11.29 -6.70 -0.66
CA VAL A 56 12.09 -5.85 0.22
C VAL A 56 13.56 -6.13 -0.03
N LEU A 57 14.36 -5.07 -0.02
CA LEU A 57 15.80 -5.20 -0.14
C LEU A 57 16.38 -5.79 1.16
N ASP A 58 16.97 -6.98 1.06
CA ASP A 58 17.61 -7.66 2.19
C ASP A 58 19.02 -7.09 2.41
N GLY A 59 19.26 -6.54 3.60
CA GLY A 59 20.50 -5.87 3.99
C GLY A 59 20.46 -4.35 3.85
N THR A 60 20.83 -3.65 4.93
CA THR A 60 21.00 -2.20 4.94
C THR A 60 22.37 -1.82 4.38
N GLY A 61 22.56 -1.95 3.07
CA GLY A 61 23.77 -1.45 2.39
C GLY A 61 24.27 -2.35 1.26
N THR A 62 24.82 -1.70 0.25
CA THR A 62 25.38 -2.31 -0.97
C THR A 62 26.59 -3.24 -0.70
N ASP A 63 27.08 -3.31 0.55
CA ASP A 63 28.30 -4.03 0.95
C ASP A 63 28.07 -5.45 1.49
N ALA A 64 26.85 -6.01 1.34
CA ALA A 64 26.57 -7.37 1.76
C ALA A 64 27.33 -8.41 0.88
N PRO A 65 28.00 -9.42 1.47
CA PRO A 65 28.80 -10.42 0.73
C PRO A 65 28.01 -11.39 -0.17
N GLY A 66 26.75 -11.09 -0.49
CA GLY A 66 25.89 -11.85 -1.42
C GLY A 66 25.32 -11.00 -2.57
N GLY A 67 25.70 -9.72 -2.67
CA GLY A 67 25.04 -8.77 -3.57
C GLY A 67 23.70 -8.29 -3.02
N VAL A 68 23.07 -7.38 -3.77
CA VAL A 68 21.81 -6.71 -3.43
C VAL A 68 20.65 -7.65 -3.82
N VAL A 69 19.93 -8.20 -2.83
CA VAL A 69 18.85 -9.17 -3.07
C VAL A 69 17.51 -8.59 -2.64
N PHE A 70 16.55 -8.58 -3.56
CA PHE A 70 15.16 -8.24 -3.26
C PHE A 70 14.37 -9.51 -2.91
N ALA A 71 14.08 -9.70 -1.63
CA ALA A 71 13.34 -10.85 -1.14
C ALA A 71 11.82 -10.60 -1.21
N PRO A 72 11.01 -11.54 -1.73
CA PRO A 72 9.56 -11.40 -1.73
C PRO A 72 9.03 -11.39 -0.31
N VAL A 73 8.22 -10.39 0.03
CA VAL A 73 7.47 -10.36 1.28
C VAL A 73 6.45 -11.47 1.22
N ARG A 74 6.59 -12.44 2.11
CA ARG A 74 5.56 -13.44 2.34
C ARG A 74 4.65 -12.89 3.44
N PRO A 75 3.33 -13.01 3.33
CA PRO A 75 2.53 -12.87 4.52
C PRO A 75 2.97 -13.98 5.48
N GLU A 76 3.75 -13.65 6.51
CA GLU A 76 3.66 -14.43 7.74
C GLU A 76 2.17 -14.52 8.06
N HIS A 77 1.65 -15.73 8.21
CA HIS A 77 0.31 -15.92 8.73
C HIS A 77 0.46 -15.54 10.21
N PRO A 78 0.06 -14.35 10.69
CA PRO A 78 -0.13 -14.21 12.12
C PRO A 78 -1.15 -15.29 12.46
N GLU A 79 -0.77 -16.22 13.33
CA GLU A 79 -1.69 -17.24 13.80
C GLU A 79 -2.85 -16.48 14.44
N HIS A 80 -3.95 -16.36 13.69
CA HIS A 80 -5.09 -15.53 14.06
C HIS A 80 -5.63 -16.08 15.39
N PRO A 81 -5.50 -15.39 16.53
CA PRO A 81 -6.19 -15.80 17.72
C PRO A 81 -7.65 -15.35 17.54
N GLY A 82 -8.48 -16.26 17.05
CA GLY A 82 -9.93 -16.15 17.07
C GLY A 82 -10.57 -15.44 15.87
N PRO A 83 -11.84 -15.78 15.53
CA PRO A 83 -12.61 -15.07 14.53
C PRO A 83 -12.68 -13.59 14.87
N LEU A 84 -12.43 -12.74 13.87
CA LEU A 84 -12.70 -11.30 13.95
C LEU A 84 -14.16 -11.12 14.38
N GLU A 85 -14.39 -10.58 15.58
CA GLU A 85 -15.71 -10.05 15.92
C GLU A 85 -16.03 -9.00 14.86
N GLN A 86 -17.07 -9.29 14.09
CA GLN A 86 -17.57 -8.39 13.06
C GLN A 86 -17.83 -7.06 13.78
N PRO A 87 -17.30 -5.92 13.30
CA PRO A 87 -17.61 -4.63 13.91
C PRO A 87 -19.12 -4.53 13.91
N GLU A 88 -19.70 -4.40 15.11
CA GLU A 88 -21.13 -4.39 15.32
C GLU A 88 -21.74 -3.47 14.27
N ARG A 89 -22.59 -4.05 13.41
CA ARG A 89 -23.35 -3.32 12.42
C ARG A 89 -23.97 -2.14 13.16
N LEU A 90 -23.47 -0.91 12.92
CA LEU A 90 -24.12 0.29 13.42
C LEU A 90 -25.56 0.19 12.90
N GLU A 91 -26.50 -0.10 13.79
CA GLU A 91 -27.91 -0.06 13.46
C GLU A 91 -28.20 1.40 13.06
N HIS A 92 -28.41 1.61 11.76
CA HIS A 92 -28.93 2.87 11.28
C HIS A 92 -30.30 3.04 11.94
N PRO A 93 -30.55 4.11 12.72
CA PRO A 93 -31.89 4.36 13.20
C PRO A 93 -32.81 4.52 12.00
N GLU A 94 -33.96 3.82 12.00
CA GLU A 94 -34.94 3.94 10.92
C GLU A 94 -35.34 5.41 10.75
N PRO A 95 -35.40 5.92 9.50
CA PRO A 95 -35.83 7.29 9.26
C PRO A 95 -37.28 7.45 9.73
N PRO A 96 -37.65 8.60 10.35
CA PRO A 96 -39.02 8.82 10.78
C PRO A 96 -39.98 8.73 9.58
N GLU A 97 -41.05 7.97 9.75
CA GLU A 97 -42.12 7.83 8.75
C GLU A 97 -42.64 9.23 8.38
N ARG A 98 -42.53 9.59 7.10
CA ARG A 98 -43.10 10.83 6.58
C ARG A 98 -44.62 10.74 6.69
N PRO A 99 -45.32 11.75 7.23
CA PRO A 99 -46.77 11.74 7.24
C PRO A 99 -47.28 11.66 5.81
N GLU A 100 -48.12 10.66 5.57
CA GLU A 100 -48.83 10.43 4.32
C GLU A 100 -49.58 11.70 3.87
N HIS A 101 -49.10 12.30 2.78
CA HIS A 101 -49.79 13.41 2.13
C HIS A 101 -51.15 12.90 1.60
N PRO A 102 -52.28 13.58 1.90
CA PRO A 102 -53.55 13.26 1.26
C PRO A 102 -53.44 13.53 -0.25
N GLY A 103 -54.11 12.69 -1.03
CA GLY A 103 -54.05 12.60 -2.50
C GLY A 103 -54.36 13.90 -3.28
N PRO A 104 -54.22 13.85 -4.62
CA PRO A 104 -54.07 15.04 -5.45
C PRO A 104 -55.31 15.93 -5.38
N LEU A 105 -55.12 17.18 -4.97
CA LEU A 105 -56.16 18.20 -5.04
C LEU A 105 -56.34 18.61 -6.51
N GLU A 106 -57.51 18.29 -7.07
CA GLU A 106 -57.95 18.66 -8.41
C GLU A 106 -57.67 20.14 -8.72
N ALA A 107 -56.99 20.38 -9.83
CA ALA A 107 -56.79 21.70 -10.40
C ALA A 107 -58.15 22.28 -10.83
N LYS A 108 -58.57 23.39 -10.21
CA LYS A 108 -59.53 24.31 -10.81
C LYS A 108 -58.79 25.57 -11.29
N GLU A 109 -58.62 25.64 -12.60
CA GLU A 109 -58.17 26.82 -13.33
C GLU A 109 -59.14 28.00 -13.11
N PRO A 110 -58.64 29.23 -12.89
CA PRO A 110 -59.43 30.43 -13.07
C PRO A 110 -59.09 31.16 -14.39
N ARG A 111 -60.15 31.73 -14.95
CA ARG A 111 -60.31 32.50 -16.21
C ARG A 111 -59.31 33.64 -16.43
#